data_AF-A0ABD6EJX2-F1
#
_entry.id   AF-A0ABD6EJX2-F1
#
_cell.length_a   1.000
_cell.length_b   1.000
_cell.length_c   1.000
_cell.angle_alpha   90.00
_cell.angle_beta   90.00
_cell.angle_gamma   90.00
#
_symmetry.space_group_name_H-M   'P 1'
#
loop_
_entity.id
_entity.type
_entity.pdbx_description
1 polymer ?
#
loop_
_entity_poly.entity_id
_entity_poly.type
_entity_poly.pdbx_seq_one_letter_code
_entity_poly.pdbx_strand_id
1 'polypeptide(L)'
;MSSCNAVLLFREASKIICTYGERMLASPVPPPEQLYKQRYKNIATCFAALRMALCGSYVPFGVFWLYGDTCLQNILRMFVKMFMSISEQDFHSYSKITQHFYSLLENIAQDNICFLSNVEPEVFGTILRYIQHGVISIDTSVVSASCSTLDGILNYLYRRLTRPTSGRTHVGSEPEGDGCIRILEAQPELLSTLLSVMFQSIIYDDIKCQWSMSRPLLGLILIQEDFFQQWKIDFLNQQSDAKRALFEEAFGSLMSGVERNLSTRNKDIFTQNLSIFRRTVNDILKGTVLPTLPPVASVSDMMS
;
A
#
# COMPACT_ATOMS: atom_id res chain seq x y z
N MET A 1 -16.18 10.16 -25.08
CA MET A 1 -15.59 11.21 -25.94
C MET A 1 -14.22 11.58 -25.37
N SER A 2 -13.17 10.80 -25.65
CA SER A 2 -11.79 11.21 -25.35
C SER A 2 -11.37 12.18 -26.44
N SER A 3 -11.38 13.48 -26.15
CA SER A 3 -11.04 14.49 -27.15
C SER A 3 -9.54 14.49 -27.40
N CYS A 4 -9.12 14.66 -28.66
CA CYS A 4 -7.72 14.89 -29.05
C CYS A 4 -7.08 16.01 -28.19
N ASN A 5 -7.89 16.99 -27.79
CA ASN A 5 -7.48 18.09 -26.92
C ASN A 5 -6.97 17.64 -25.55
N ALA A 6 -7.52 16.58 -24.96
CA ALA A 6 -7.04 16.06 -23.67
C ALA A 6 -5.62 15.49 -23.79
N VAL A 7 -5.34 14.77 -24.88
CA VAL A 7 -4.02 14.21 -25.19
C VAL A 7 -2.99 15.34 -25.42
N LEU A 8 -3.36 16.37 -26.19
CA LEU A 8 -2.51 17.53 -26.44
C LEU A 8 -2.23 18.33 -25.16
N LEU A 9 -3.26 18.55 -24.33
CA LEU A 9 -3.11 19.24 -23.06
C LEU A 9 -2.19 18.47 -22.11
N PHE A 10 -2.34 17.15 -22.03
CA PHE A 10 -1.46 16.30 -21.22
C PHE A 10 -0.02 16.38 -21.71
N ARG A 11 0.21 16.37 -23.02
CA ARG A 11 1.55 16.48 -23.61
C ARG A 11 2.23 17.80 -23.23
N GLU A 12 1.51 18.92 -23.32
CA GLU A 12 2.05 20.22 -22.92
C GLU A 12 2.27 20.32 -21.41
N ALA A 13 1.33 19.83 -20.59
CA ALA A 13 1.49 19.77 -19.14
C ALA A 13 2.73 18.93 -18.75
N SER A 14 2.93 17.79 -19.42
CA SER A 14 4.11 16.95 -19.27
C SER A 14 5.39 17.67 -19.62
N LYS A 15 5.42 18.38 -20.74
CA LYS A 15 6.59 19.16 -21.14
C LYS A 15 6.94 20.24 -20.11
N ILE A 16 5.93 20.94 -19.59
CA ILE A 16 6.11 21.99 -18.57
C ILE A 16 6.70 21.39 -17.29
N ILE A 17 6.10 20.32 -16.76
CA ILE A 17 6.54 19.67 -15.52
C ILE A 17 7.96 19.12 -15.68
N CYS A 18 8.26 18.43 -16.79
CA CYS A 18 9.60 17.90 -17.05
C CYS A 18 10.65 19.01 -17.16
N THR A 19 10.38 20.05 -17.96
CA THR A 19 11.33 21.16 -18.15
C THR A 19 11.59 21.91 -16.83
N TYR A 20 10.53 22.13 -16.05
CA TYR A 20 10.64 22.78 -14.74
C TYR A 20 11.42 21.89 -13.75
N GLY A 21 11.07 20.61 -13.66
CA GLY A 21 11.72 19.65 -12.77
C GLY A 21 13.20 19.49 -13.07
N GLU A 22 13.59 19.37 -14.34
CA GLU A 22 15.01 19.30 -14.75
C GLU A 22 15.80 20.53 -14.31
N ARG A 23 15.28 21.73 -14.57
CA ARG A 23 15.95 22.99 -14.19
C ARG A 23 16.05 23.15 -12.67
N MET A 24 14.99 22.79 -11.95
CA MET A 24 14.95 22.85 -10.49
C MET A 24 15.95 21.87 -9.85
N LEU A 25 16.03 20.64 -10.36
CA LEU A 25 16.95 19.62 -9.85
C LEU A 25 18.41 19.91 -10.23
N ALA A 26 18.66 20.53 -11.38
CA ALA A 26 20.00 20.97 -11.78
C ALA A 26 20.50 22.20 -11.00
N SER A 27 19.60 22.95 -10.36
CA SER A 27 19.98 24.12 -9.57
C SER A 27 20.67 23.71 -8.26
N PRO A 28 21.60 24.52 -7.72
CA PRO A 28 22.27 24.24 -6.45
C PRO A 28 21.25 24.00 -5.32
N VAL A 29 21.56 23.08 -4.42
CA VAL A 29 20.70 22.80 -3.26
C VAL A 29 20.62 24.05 -2.38
N PRO A 30 19.43 24.61 -2.12
CA PRO A 30 19.29 25.75 -1.22
C PRO A 30 19.75 25.43 0.19
N PRO A 31 20.13 26.44 0.99
CA PRO A 31 20.38 26.25 2.43
C PRO A 31 19.15 25.63 3.14
N PRO A 32 19.35 24.87 4.24
CA PRO A 32 18.26 24.19 4.95
C PRO A 32 17.07 25.10 5.29
N GLU A 33 17.33 26.34 5.68
CA GLU A 33 16.30 27.34 6.02
C GLU A 33 15.37 27.70 4.85
N GLN A 34 15.87 27.62 3.62
CA GLN A 34 15.15 28.00 2.40
C GLN A 34 14.73 26.80 1.56
N LEU A 35 15.22 25.59 1.90
CA LEU A 35 15.03 24.35 1.16
C LEU A 35 13.55 24.05 0.92
N TYR A 36 12.72 24.17 1.96
CA TYR A 36 11.28 23.97 1.81
C TYR A 36 10.65 24.97 0.83
N LYS A 37 10.92 26.27 1.03
CA LYS A 37 10.27 27.35 0.28
C LYS A 37 10.69 27.36 -1.20
N GLN A 38 11.95 27.06 -1.48
CA GLN A 38 12.52 27.16 -2.83
C GLN A 38 12.50 25.85 -3.61
N ARG A 39 12.37 24.70 -2.94
CA ARG A 39 12.42 23.38 -3.60
C ARG A 39 11.20 22.53 -3.27
N TYR A 40 11.01 22.18 -2.01
CA TYR A 40 10.03 21.17 -1.65
C TYR A 40 8.58 21.59 -1.89
N LYS A 41 8.24 22.86 -1.66
CA LYS A 41 6.94 23.44 -2.02
C LYS A 41 6.65 23.34 -3.53
N ASN A 42 7.68 23.51 -4.35
CA ASN A 42 7.56 23.44 -5.80
C ASN A 42 7.36 21.99 -6.26
N ILE A 43 8.09 21.04 -5.67
CA ILE A 43 7.87 19.61 -5.89
C ILE A 43 6.44 19.21 -5.51
N ALA A 44 5.94 19.67 -4.35
CA ALA A 44 4.56 19.42 -3.93
C ALA A 44 3.54 19.89 -4.99
N THR A 45 3.81 21.06 -5.58
CA THR A 45 2.97 21.65 -6.63
C THR A 45 3.03 20.82 -7.91
N CYS A 46 4.21 20.33 -8.30
CA CYS A 46 4.38 19.41 -9.42
C CYS A 46 3.63 18.09 -9.19
N PHE A 47 3.68 17.53 -7.98
CA PHE A 47 2.93 16.32 -7.64
C PHE A 47 1.42 16.55 -7.72
N ALA A 48 0.92 17.67 -7.18
CA ALA A 48 -0.49 18.01 -7.29
C ALA A 48 -0.95 18.20 -8.75
N ALA A 49 -0.18 18.93 -9.55
CA ALA A 49 -0.48 19.14 -10.98
C ALA A 49 -0.47 17.82 -11.76
N LEU A 50 0.53 16.96 -11.50
CA LEU A 50 0.64 15.65 -12.11
C LEU A 50 -0.54 14.76 -11.75
N ARG A 51 -0.96 14.75 -10.47
CA ARG A 51 -2.13 14.00 -10.02
C ARG A 51 -3.38 14.42 -10.78
N MET A 52 -3.59 15.73 -10.94
CA MET A 52 -4.74 16.25 -11.68
C MET A 52 -4.70 15.89 -13.17
N ALA A 53 -3.50 15.76 -13.75
CA ALA A 53 -3.32 15.35 -15.15
C ALA A 53 -3.55 13.84 -15.37
N LEU A 54 -3.27 13.01 -14.36
CA LEU A 54 -3.44 11.55 -14.41
C LEU A 54 -4.85 11.08 -14.01
N CYS A 55 -5.54 11.85 -13.16
CA CYS A 55 -6.84 11.49 -12.61
C CYS A 55 -8.01 11.81 -13.57
N GLY A 56 -9.11 11.06 -13.46
CA GLY A 56 -10.39 11.36 -14.12
C GLY A 56 -10.58 10.71 -15.49
N SER A 57 -9.67 9.81 -15.91
CA SER A 57 -9.80 8.99 -17.13
C SER A 57 -10.05 9.81 -18.41
N TYR A 58 -9.58 11.06 -18.44
CA TYR A 58 -9.72 11.97 -19.58
C TYR A 58 -8.77 11.61 -20.73
N VAL A 59 -7.61 11.02 -20.40
CA VAL A 59 -6.55 10.70 -21.35
C VAL A 59 -6.42 9.17 -21.47
N PRO A 60 -6.61 8.59 -22.66
CA PRO A 60 -6.39 7.17 -22.87
C PRO A 60 -4.89 6.90 -22.99
N PHE A 61 -4.19 6.72 -21.86
CA PHE A 61 -2.72 6.63 -21.81
C PHE A 61 -2.09 5.60 -22.76
N GLY A 62 -2.80 4.52 -23.11
CA GLY A 62 -2.35 3.53 -24.09
C GLY A 62 -2.08 4.09 -25.49
N VAL A 63 -2.67 5.24 -25.86
CA VAL A 63 -2.36 5.89 -27.15
C VAL A 63 -0.90 6.35 -27.22
N PHE A 64 -0.32 6.80 -26.12
CA PHE A 64 1.08 7.23 -26.12
C PHE A 64 2.02 6.07 -26.45
N TRP A 65 1.74 4.89 -25.88
CA TRP A 65 2.49 3.69 -26.22
C TRP A 65 2.30 3.27 -27.68
N LEU A 66 1.05 3.28 -28.19
CA LEU A 66 0.75 2.90 -29.58
C LEU A 66 1.46 3.79 -30.61
N TYR A 67 1.59 5.08 -30.31
CA TYR A 67 2.23 6.05 -31.20
C TYR A 67 3.72 6.27 -30.88
N GLY A 68 4.30 5.56 -29.90
CA GLY A 68 5.69 5.75 -29.48
C GLY A 68 5.97 7.11 -28.84
N ASP A 69 4.96 7.80 -28.30
CA ASP A 69 5.12 9.05 -27.58
C ASP A 69 5.57 8.77 -26.14
N THR A 70 6.72 9.33 -25.76
CA THR A 70 7.34 9.10 -24.45
C THR A 70 6.88 10.09 -23.37
N CYS A 71 5.90 10.97 -23.63
CA CYS A 71 5.52 12.02 -22.68
C CYS A 71 5.11 11.47 -21.31
N LEU A 72 4.29 10.42 -21.28
CA LEU A 72 3.88 9.76 -20.04
C LEU A 72 5.07 9.14 -19.30
N GLN A 73 5.97 8.46 -20.00
CA GLN A 73 7.16 7.89 -19.36
C GLN A 73 8.10 8.98 -18.82
N ASN A 74 8.25 10.08 -19.55
CA ASN A 74 9.11 11.19 -19.15
C ASN A 74 8.61 11.85 -17.85
N ILE A 75 7.30 12.11 -17.75
CA ILE A 75 6.71 12.74 -16.56
C ILE A 75 6.73 11.80 -15.34
N LEU A 76 6.52 10.50 -15.53
CA LEU A 76 6.62 9.50 -14.47
C LEU A 76 8.07 9.31 -13.99
N ARG A 77 9.06 9.32 -14.90
CA ARG A 77 10.48 9.36 -14.54
C ARG A 77 10.83 10.65 -13.79
N MET A 78 10.27 11.79 -14.18
CA MET A 78 10.47 13.06 -13.48
C MET A 78 9.87 13.01 -12.06
N PHE A 79 8.70 12.38 -11.89
CA PHE A 79 8.14 12.12 -10.55
C PHE A 79 9.13 11.36 -9.68
N VAL A 80 9.72 10.25 -10.17
CA VAL A 80 10.73 9.48 -9.42
C VAL A 80 11.94 10.34 -9.08
N LYS A 81 12.49 11.11 -10.04
CA LYS A 81 13.63 12.00 -9.78
C LYS A 81 13.34 13.05 -8.70
N MET A 82 12.16 13.67 -8.75
CA MET A 82 11.75 14.64 -7.74
C MET A 82 11.53 13.99 -6.38
N PHE A 83 10.91 12.79 -6.34
CA PHE A 83 10.74 12.01 -5.13
C PHE A 83 12.07 11.68 -4.46
N MET A 84 13.01 11.11 -5.21
CA MET A 84 14.34 10.72 -4.71
C MET A 84 15.23 11.92 -4.31
N SER A 85 14.84 13.14 -4.67
CA SER A 85 15.57 14.36 -4.29
C SER A 85 15.20 14.91 -2.90
N ILE A 86 14.13 14.40 -2.30
CA ILE A 86 13.65 14.83 -0.97
C ILE A 86 14.28 13.90 0.08
N SER A 87 14.82 14.46 1.17
CA SER A 87 15.33 13.65 2.27
C SER A 87 14.17 12.97 3.00
N GLU A 88 14.38 11.75 3.52
CA GLU A 88 13.35 11.01 4.24
C GLU A 88 12.84 11.77 5.48
N GLN A 89 13.75 12.40 6.23
CA GLN A 89 13.42 13.21 7.41
C GLN A 89 12.52 14.40 7.07
N ASP A 90 12.83 15.11 5.99
CA ASP A 90 12.04 16.26 5.55
C ASP A 90 10.69 15.83 4.97
N PHE A 91 10.64 14.69 4.29
CA PHE A 91 9.42 14.21 3.63
C PHE A 91 8.27 14.01 4.64
N HIS A 92 8.55 13.42 5.80
CA HIS A 92 7.56 13.19 6.85
C HIS A 92 7.23 14.45 7.67
N SER A 93 8.11 15.46 7.63
CA SER A 93 7.93 16.73 8.34
C SER A 93 6.93 17.67 7.63
N TYR A 94 6.74 17.53 6.32
CA TYR A 94 5.94 18.45 5.51
C TYR A 94 4.65 17.82 4.97
N SER A 95 3.57 17.91 5.76
CA SER A 95 2.26 17.29 5.49
C SER A 95 1.71 17.46 4.07
N LYS A 96 1.81 18.66 3.46
CA LYS A 96 1.31 18.91 2.09
C LYS A 96 2.04 18.08 1.03
N ILE A 97 3.35 17.90 1.19
CA ILE A 97 4.16 17.10 0.27
C ILE A 97 3.76 15.64 0.41
N THR A 98 3.67 15.17 1.64
CA THR A 98 3.23 13.82 1.99
C THR A 98 1.87 13.51 1.36
N GLN A 99 0.86 14.37 1.56
CA GLN A 99 -0.48 14.20 0.98
C GLN A 99 -0.47 14.17 -0.55
N HIS A 100 0.21 15.13 -1.19
CA HIS A 100 0.28 15.17 -2.66
C HIS A 100 1.04 13.99 -3.25
N PHE A 101 2.11 13.52 -2.59
CA PHE A 101 2.85 12.34 -2.99
C PHE A 101 1.99 11.08 -2.93
N TYR A 102 1.39 10.77 -1.78
CA TYR A 102 0.63 9.52 -1.64
C TYR A 102 -0.60 9.51 -2.54
N SER A 103 -1.29 10.65 -2.67
CA SER A 103 -2.42 10.73 -3.59
C SER A 103 -1.99 10.59 -5.05
N LEU A 104 -0.82 11.12 -5.45
CA LEU A 104 -0.28 10.88 -6.77
C LEU A 104 0.12 9.42 -6.98
N LEU A 105 0.82 8.83 -6.02
CA LEU A 105 1.29 7.44 -6.08
C LEU A 105 0.11 6.45 -6.20
N GLU A 106 -0.99 6.71 -5.51
CA GLU A 106 -2.24 5.97 -5.65
C GLU A 106 -2.75 5.96 -7.09
N ASN A 107 -2.80 7.13 -7.75
CA ASN A 107 -3.23 7.23 -9.15
C ASN A 107 -2.25 6.53 -10.11
N ILE A 108 -0.93 6.62 -9.84
CA ILE A 108 0.08 5.91 -10.63
C ILE A 108 -0.10 4.39 -10.46
N ALA A 109 -0.30 3.88 -9.25
CA ALA A 109 -0.48 2.45 -9.01
C ALA A 109 -1.78 1.91 -9.61
N GLN A 110 -2.83 2.74 -9.69
CA GLN A 110 -4.11 2.36 -10.28
C GLN A 110 -4.02 2.14 -11.80
N ASP A 111 -3.46 3.11 -12.53
CA ASP A 111 -3.52 3.12 -14.00
C ASP A 111 -2.18 2.75 -14.67
N ASN A 112 -1.06 2.87 -13.96
CA ASN A 112 0.30 2.75 -14.50
C ASN A 112 1.15 1.78 -13.66
N ILE A 113 0.58 0.67 -13.21
CA ILE A 113 1.29 -0.32 -12.38
C ILE A 113 2.51 -0.94 -13.09
N CYS A 114 2.47 -1.05 -14.42
CA CYS A 114 3.62 -1.50 -15.22
C CYS A 114 4.80 -0.54 -15.10
N PHE A 115 4.57 0.77 -15.02
CA PHE A 115 5.65 1.71 -14.77
C PHE A 115 6.32 1.42 -13.41
N LEU A 116 5.51 1.25 -12.36
CA LEU A 116 6.02 0.93 -11.02
C LEU A 116 6.78 -0.41 -10.98
N SER A 117 6.42 -1.40 -11.79
CA SER A 117 7.17 -2.67 -11.84
C SER A 117 8.49 -2.58 -12.62
N ASN A 118 8.63 -1.59 -13.50
CA ASN A 118 9.82 -1.31 -14.30
C ASN A 118 10.79 -0.31 -13.68
N VAL A 119 10.44 0.35 -12.56
CA VAL A 119 11.39 1.23 -11.87
C VAL A 119 12.59 0.42 -11.35
N GLU A 120 13.69 1.13 -11.08
CA GLU A 120 14.88 0.51 -10.50
C GLU A 120 14.54 -0.21 -9.18
N PRO A 121 15.08 -1.42 -8.92
CA PRO A 121 14.75 -2.22 -7.74
C PRO A 121 14.85 -1.43 -6.42
N GLU A 122 15.87 -0.59 -6.26
CA GLU A 122 16.08 0.24 -5.07
C GLU A 122 15.02 1.33 -4.90
N VAL A 123 14.54 1.91 -6.00
CA VAL A 123 13.45 2.89 -6.00
C VAL A 123 12.15 2.21 -5.58
N PHE A 124 11.88 1.01 -6.10
CA PHE A 124 10.69 0.25 -5.69
C PHE A 124 10.73 -0.11 -4.20
N GLY A 125 11.87 -0.57 -3.70
CA GLY A 125 12.08 -0.82 -2.27
C GLY A 125 11.85 0.43 -1.42
N THR A 126 12.34 1.58 -1.87
CA THR A 126 12.10 2.87 -1.21
C THR A 126 10.62 3.25 -1.20
N ILE A 127 9.92 3.07 -2.32
CA ILE A 127 8.47 3.29 -2.40
C ILE A 127 7.72 2.42 -1.38
N LEU A 128 8.08 1.13 -1.26
CA LEU A 128 7.45 0.23 -0.27
C LEU A 128 7.70 0.67 1.18
N ARG A 129 8.90 1.15 1.52
CA ARG A 129 9.19 1.70 2.85
C ARG A 129 8.36 2.95 3.14
N TYR A 130 8.21 3.84 2.16
CA TYR A 130 7.34 5.01 2.32
C TYR A 130 5.89 4.59 2.51
N ILE A 131 5.38 3.65 1.70
CA ILE A 131 4.05 3.07 1.90
C ILE A 131 3.89 2.50 3.31
N GLN A 132 4.91 1.81 3.85
CA GLN A 132 4.90 1.31 5.23
C GLN A 132 4.70 2.43 6.26
N HIS A 133 5.42 3.54 6.14
CA HIS A 133 5.18 4.71 7.00
C HIS A 133 3.81 5.36 6.75
N GLY A 134 3.34 5.35 5.50
CA GLY A 134 2.05 5.91 5.10
C GLY A 134 0.84 5.15 5.67
N VAL A 135 0.90 3.82 5.73
CA VAL A 135 -0.23 3.00 6.25
C VAL A 135 -0.48 3.20 7.74
N ILE A 136 0.52 3.59 8.53
CA ILE A 136 0.37 3.91 9.97
C ILE A 136 0.39 5.41 10.25
N SER A 137 0.18 6.24 9.23
CA SER A 137 0.13 7.69 9.40
C SER A 137 -1.04 8.15 10.26
N ILE A 138 -0.88 9.28 10.94
CA ILE A 138 -1.95 9.95 11.71
C ILE A 138 -3.00 10.54 10.74
N ASP A 139 -2.58 10.91 9.53
CA ASP A 139 -3.45 11.48 8.51
C ASP A 139 -4.23 10.38 7.78
N THR A 140 -5.55 10.36 7.97
CA THR A 140 -6.44 9.36 7.37
C THR A 140 -6.43 9.37 5.84
N SER A 141 -6.18 10.52 5.21
CA SER A 141 -6.08 10.62 3.75
C SER A 141 -4.81 9.91 3.24
N VAL A 142 -3.70 10.06 3.96
CA VAL A 142 -2.43 9.39 3.68
C VAL A 142 -2.57 7.89 3.89
N VAL A 143 -3.20 7.45 4.98
CA VAL A 143 -3.46 6.03 5.25
C VAL A 143 -4.29 5.42 4.12
N SER A 144 -5.38 6.08 3.72
CA SER A 144 -6.24 5.58 2.65
C SER A 144 -5.49 5.44 1.33
N ALA A 145 -4.77 6.48 0.89
CA ALA A 145 -4.02 6.46 -0.37
C ALA A 145 -2.89 5.42 -0.35
N SER A 146 -2.19 5.28 0.79
CA SER A 146 -1.12 4.28 0.96
C SER A 146 -1.68 2.87 0.91
N CYS A 147 -2.82 2.61 1.56
CA CYS A 147 -3.49 1.31 1.53
C CYS A 147 -4.00 0.96 0.12
N SER A 148 -4.60 1.91 -0.60
CA SER A 148 -5.03 1.72 -2.01
C SER A 148 -3.83 1.38 -2.90
N THR A 149 -2.74 2.13 -2.76
CA THR A 149 -1.49 1.90 -3.50
C THR A 149 -0.95 0.51 -3.21
N LEU A 150 -0.86 0.14 -1.92
CA LEU A 150 -0.38 -1.15 -1.48
C LEU A 150 -1.25 -2.29 -2.00
N ASP A 151 -2.59 -2.16 -1.93
CA ASP A 151 -3.50 -3.16 -2.51
C ASP A 151 -3.19 -3.32 -4.00
N GLY A 152 -3.11 -2.24 -4.77
CA GLY A 152 -2.75 -2.27 -6.20
C GLY A 152 -1.46 -3.05 -6.49
N ILE A 153 -0.39 -2.75 -5.73
CA ILE A 153 0.89 -3.45 -5.82
C ILE A 153 0.75 -4.93 -5.47
N LEU A 154 0.06 -5.28 -4.39
CA LEU A 154 -0.09 -6.67 -3.95
C LEU A 154 -0.96 -7.48 -4.92
N ASN A 155 -1.99 -6.90 -5.52
CA ASN A 155 -2.75 -7.57 -6.59
C ASN A 155 -1.86 -7.86 -7.80
N TYR A 156 -1.00 -6.92 -8.15
CA TYR A 156 -0.04 -7.11 -9.24
C TYR A 156 0.97 -8.22 -8.91
N LEU A 157 1.62 -8.14 -7.75
CA LEU A 157 2.59 -9.15 -7.30
C LEU A 157 1.95 -10.54 -7.18
N TYR A 158 0.79 -10.66 -6.55
CA TYR A 158 0.08 -11.93 -6.41
C TYR A 158 -0.23 -12.56 -7.77
N ARG A 159 -0.70 -11.77 -8.74
CA ARG A 159 -0.93 -12.25 -10.12
C ARG A 159 0.35 -12.78 -10.75
N ARG A 160 1.47 -12.08 -10.58
CA ARG A 160 2.76 -12.47 -11.17
C ARG A 160 3.36 -13.71 -10.53
N LEU A 161 3.27 -13.81 -9.20
CA LEU A 161 3.79 -14.96 -8.45
C LEU A 161 2.96 -16.22 -8.69
N THR A 162 1.63 -16.09 -8.84
CA THR A 162 0.74 -17.24 -9.05
C THR A 162 0.54 -17.64 -10.51
N ARG A 163 0.77 -16.73 -11.46
CA ARG A 163 0.62 -16.98 -12.91
C ARG A 163 1.88 -16.51 -13.66
N PRO A 164 2.97 -17.31 -13.62
CA PRO A 164 4.23 -16.94 -14.27
C PRO A 164 4.17 -16.96 -15.81
N THR A 165 3.14 -17.54 -16.41
CA THR A 165 2.91 -17.46 -17.86
C THR A 165 2.47 -16.05 -18.25
N SER A 166 3.35 -15.36 -18.97
CA SER A 166 3.21 -14.01 -19.51
C SER A 166 1.78 -13.72 -19.96
N GLY A 167 1.10 -12.84 -19.23
CA GLY A 167 -0.16 -12.27 -19.68
C GLY A 167 0.07 -11.65 -21.05
N ARG A 168 -0.83 -11.95 -22.00
CA ARG A 168 -0.86 -11.31 -23.33
C ARG A 168 -0.66 -9.81 -23.13
N THR A 169 0.46 -9.25 -23.57
CA THR A 169 0.65 -7.80 -23.66
C THR A 169 -0.49 -7.27 -24.51
N HIS A 170 -1.43 -6.57 -23.86
CA HIS A 170 -2.50 -5.93 -24.58
C HIS A 170 -1.87 -4.90 -25.52
N VAL A 171 -2.35 -4.85 -26.77
CA VAL A 171 -1.88 -3.86 -27.74
C VAL A 171 -2.07 -2.46 -27.13
N GLY A 172 -0.98 -1.71 -26.98
CA GLY A 172 -1.01 -0.39 -26.34
C GLY A 172 -0.62 -0.34 -24.85
N SER A 173 -0.20 -1.45 -24.23
CA SER A 173 0.24 -1.48 -22.83
C SER A 173 1.76 -1.66 -22.71
N GLU A 174 2.36 -0.95 -21.74
CA GLU A 174 3.77 -1.11 -21.38
C GLU A 174 4.03 -2.54 -20.87
N PRO A 175 5.15 -3.18 -21.28
CA PRO A 175 5.50 -4.51 -20.82
C PRO A 175 5.70 -4.54 -19.31
N GLU A 176 5.35 -5.67 -18.70
CA GLU A 176 5.58 -5.91 -17.27
C GLU A 176 7.10 -6.05 -16.99
N GLY A 177 7.60 -5.34 -15.97
CA GLY A 177 9.00 -5.38 -15.57
C GLY A 177 9.29 -6.30 -14.41
N ASP A 178 10.47 -6.91 -14.37
CA ASP A 178 10.91 -7.78 -13.26
C ASP A 178 11.53 -7.04 -12.07
N GLY A 179 11.64 -5.71 -12.12
CA GLY A 179 12.30 -4.90 -11.11
C GLY A 179 11.72 -5.10 -9.70
N CYS A 180 10.39 -5.14 -9.60
CA CYS A 180 9.71 -5.37 -8.33
C CYS A 180 9.86 -6.80 -7.78
N ILE A 181 10.07 -7.82 -8.62
CA ILE A 181 10.33 -9.19 -8.15
C ILE A 181 11.76 -9.30 -7.65
N ARG A 182 12.73 -8.75 -8.39
CA ARG A 182 14.15 -8.78 -8.03
C ARG A 182 14.43 -8.15 -6.67
N ILE A 183 13.78 -7.03 -6.34
CA ILE A 183 13.96 -6.41 -5.02
C ILE A 183 13.32 -7.25 -3.90
N LEU A 184 12.21 -7.94 -4.16
CA LEU A 184 11.58 -8.82 -3.17
C LEU A 184 12.38 -10.09 -2.92
N GLU A 185 13.07 -10.61 -3.94
CA GLU A 185 14.04 -11.70 -3.78
C GLU A 185 15.28 -11.24 -3.00
N ALA A 186 15.74 -10.01 -3.25
CA ALA A 186 16.90 -9.45 -2.56
C ALA A 186 16.60 -9.00 -1.12
N GLN A 187 15.37 -8.55 -0.85
CA GLN A 187 14.91 -8.02 0.43
C GLN A 187 13.52 -8.59 0.78
N PRO A 188 13.42 -9.90 1.08
CA PRO A 188 12.16 -10.55 1.41
C PRO A 188 11.49 -9.94 2.66
N GLU A 189 12.26 -9.27 3.51
CA GLU A 189 11.79 -8.60 4.71
C GLU A 189 10.84 -7.42 4.46
N LEU A 190 10.80 -6.86 3.24
CA LEU A 190 9.97 -5.69 2.93
C LEU A 190 8.48 -5.97 3.17
N LEU A 191 7.98 -7.10 2.65
CA LEU A 191 6.57 -7.48 2.77
C LEU A 191 6.25 -8.02 4.17
N SER A 192 7.17 -8.76 4.78
CA SER A 192 6.97 -9.31 6.12
C SER A 192 6.92 -8.20 7.18
N THR A 193 7.80 -7.20 7.09
CA THR A 193 7.77 -6.03 7.98
C THR A 193 6.50 -5.20 7.78
N LEU A 194 6.05 -5.02 6.52
CA LEU A 194 4.74 -4.40 6.23
C LEU A 194 3.59 -5.14 6.90
N LEU A 195 3.57 -6.48 6.80
CA LEU A 195 2.55 -7.32 7.44
C LEU A 195 2.56 -7.13 8.97
N SER A 196 3.73 -7.21 9.59
CA SER A 196 3.89 -7.05 11.04
C SER A 196 3.42 -5.68 11.52
N VAL A 197 3.82 -4.60 10.84
CA VAL A 197 3.43 -3.22 11.20
C VAL A 197 1.91 -3.03 11.09
N MET A 198 1.30 -3.54 10.01
CA MET A 198 -0.16 -3.44 9.85
C MET A 198 -0.92 -4.23 10.92
N PHE A 199 -0.48 -5.45 11.25
CA PHE A 199 -1.12 -6.22 12.31
C PHE A 199 -0.94 -5.60 13.70
N GLN A 200 0.25 -5.08 14.01
CA GLN A 200 0.49 -4.36 15.25
C GLN A 200 -0.47 -3.17 15.37
N SER A 201 -0.61 -2.38 14.30
CA SER A 201 -1.56 -1.27 14.30
C SER A 201 -3.01 -1.74 14.47
N ILE A 202 -3.39 -2.87 13.85
CA ILE A 202 -4.76 -3.43 13.96
C ILE A 202 -5.10 -3.89 15.37
N ILE A 203 -4.14 -4.47 16.06
CA ILE A 203 -4.34 -5.06 17.38
C ILE A 203 -4.25 -3.97 18.47
N TYR A 204 -3.32 -3.03 18.34
CA TYR A 204 -2.98 -2.12 19.44
C TYR A 204 -3.44 -0.67 19.23
N ASP A 205 -3.66 -0.21 17.99
CA ASP A 205 -3.98 1.19 17.72
C ASP A 205 -5.48 1.45 17.50
N ASP A 206 -5.87 2.71 17.71
CA ASP A 206 -7.17 3.21 17.30
C ASP A 206 -7.20 3.64 15.83
N ILE A 207 -7.26 2.63 14.94
CA ILE A 207 -7.39 2.80 13.49
C ILE A 207 -8.76 3.39 13.12
N LYS A 208 -8.69 4.53 12.41
CA LYS A 208 -9.84 5.18 11.77
C LYS A 208 -10.15 4.66 10.37
N CYS A 209 -9.17 4.09 9.67
CA CYS A 209 -9.25 3.64 8.27
C CYS A 209 -9.24 2.11 8.11
N GLN A 210 -9.99 1.40 8.94
CA GLN A 210 -9.96 -0.06 8.99
C GLN A 210 -10.32 -0.71 7.63
N TRP A 211 -11.30 -0.13 6.93
CA TRP A 211 -11.74 -0.58 5.60
C TRP A 211 -10.63 -0.46 4.55
N SER A 212 -9.81 0.58 4.63
CA SER A 212 -8.69 0.76 3.70
C SER A 212 -7.59 -0.27 3.98
N MET A 213 -7.30 -0.55 5.25
CA MET A 213 -6.24 -1.49 5.65
C MET A 213 -6.55 -2.96 5.37
N SER A 214 -7.83 -3.36 5.38
CA SER A 214 -8.21 -4.77 5.25
C SER A 214 -7.76 -5.41 3.93
N ARG A 215 -7.95 -4.70 2.81
CA ARG A 215 -7.68 -5.20 1.47
C ARG A 215 -6.19 -5.49 1.23
N PRO A 216 -5.25 -4.55 1.49
CA PRO A 216 -3.82 -4.85 1.39
C PRO A 216 -3.37 -5.89 2.42
N LEU A 217 -3.96 -5.94 3.62
CA LEU A 217 -3.59 -6.95 4.61
C LEU A 217 -3.86 -8.37 4.10
N LEU A 218 -5.00 -8.62 3.45
CA LEU A 218 -5.26 -9.91 2.82
C LEU A 218 -4.21 -10.23 1.75
N GLY A 219 -3.84 -9.24 0.93
CA GLY A 219 -2.77 -9.36 -0.06
C GLY A 219 -1.45 -9.80 0.56
N LEU A 220 -1.05 -9.19 1.67
CA LEU A 220 0.16 -9.55 2.40
C LEU A 220 0.07 -10.96 2.98
N ILE A 221 -1.05 -11.33 3.63
CA ILE A 221 -1.25 -12.67 4.21
C ILE A 221 -1.11 -13.76 3.14
N LEU A 222 -1.73 -13.57 1.96
CA LEU A 222 -1.70 -14.58 0.90
C LEU A 222 -0.34 -14.67 0.18
N ILE A 223 0.44 -13.58 0.14
CA ILE A 223 1.79 -13.60 -0.44
C ILE A 223 2.81 -14.14 0.57
N GLN A 224 2.61 -13.88 1.86
CA GLN A 224 3.52 -14.21 2.96
C GLN A 224 2.87 -15.23 3.92
N GLU A 225 2.29 -16.31 3.40
CA GLU A 225 1.53 -17.29 4.21
C GLU A 225 2.38 -17.87 5.34
N ASP A 226 3.61 -18.31 5.06
CA ASP A 226 4.51 -18.92 6.04
C ASP A 226 4.90 -17.93 7.15
N PHE A 227 5.26 -16.70 6.78
CA PHE A 227 5.60 -15.66 7.74
C PHE A 227 4.39 -15.26 8.59
N PHE A 228 3.19 -15.19 8.01
CA PHE A 228 1.97 -14.93 8.76
C PHE A 228 1.69 -16.01 9.82
N GLN A 229 1.87 -17.29 9.47
CA GLN A 229 1.70 -18.38 10.45
C GLN A 229 2.72 -18.28 11.59
N GLN A 230 3.99 -18.03 11.26
CA GLN A 230 5.03 -17.86 12.27
C GLN A 230 4.76 -16.66 13.18
N TRP A 231 4.43 -15.51 12.58
CA TRP A 231 4.10 -14.29 13.31
C TRP A 231 2.91 -14.50 14.27
N LYS A 232 1.88 -15.23 13.84
CA LYS A 232 0.72 -15.60 14.68
C LYS A 232 1.14 -16.48 15.85
N ILE A 233 1.98 -17.50 15.62
CA ILE A 233 2.48 -18.39 16.69
C ILE A 233 3.26 -17.58 17.73
N ASP A 234 4.15 -16.69 17.27
CA ASP A 234 4.96 -15.86 18.15
C ASP A 234 4.10 -14.90 18.97
N PHE A 235 3.08 -14.28 18.35
CA PHE A 235 2.10 -13.46 19.03
C PHE A 235 1.34 -14.24 20.12
N LEU A 236 0.87 -15.46 19.81
CA LEU A 236 0.12 -16.31 20.74
C LEU A 236 0.96 -16.78 21.93
N ASN A 237 2.24 -17.09 21.70
CA ASN A 237 3.17 -17.51 22.76
C ASN A 237 3.50 -16.38 23.74
N GLN A 238 3.27 -15.12 23.37
CA GLN A 238 3.42 -13.97 24.26
C GLN A 238 2.18 -13.73 25.14
N GLN A 239 1.08 -14.46 24.92
CA GLN A 239 -0.16 -14.32 25.69
C GLN A 239 -0.24 -15.32 26.84
N SER A 240 -0.95 -14.94 27.92
CA SER A 240 -1.35 -15.89 28.98
C SER A 240 -2.25 -17.00 28.43
N ASP A 241 -2.21 -18.19 29.02
CA ASP A 241 -2.99 -19.37 28.57
C ASP A 241 -4.49 -19.09 28.35
N ALA A 242 -5.13 -18.36 29.27
CA ALA A 242 -6.55 -18.01 29.15
C ALA A 242 -6.86 -17.10 27.94
N LYS A 243 -5.98 -16.15 27.62
CA LYS A 243 -6.12 -15.26 26.46
C LYS A 243 -5.70 -15.94 25.16
N ARG A 244 -4.73 -16.86 25.22
CA ARG A 244 -4.20 -17.59 24.07
C ARG A 244 -5.31 -18.31 23.31
N ALA A 245 -6.17 -19.06 23.99
CA ALA A 245 -7.29 -19.75 23.37
C ALA A 245 -8.26 -18.80 22.65
N LEU A 246 -8.59 -17.67 23.29
CA LEU A 246 -9.48 -16.66 22.71
C LEU A 246 -8.87 -16.00 21.46
N PHE A 247 -7.57 -15.69 21.50
CA PHE A 247 -6.87 -15.15 20.33
C PHE A 247 -6.77 -16.17 19.20
N GLU A 248 -6.52 -17.43 19.50
CA GLU A 248 -6.46 -18.51 18.52
C GLU A 248 -7.80 -18.66 17.77
N GLU A 249 -8.92 -18.64 18.49
CA GLU A 249 -10.27 -18.62 17.91
C GLU A 249 -10.53 -17.36 17.06
N ALA A 250 -10.09 -16.19 17.54
CA ALA A 250 -10.22 -14.94 16.79
C ALA A 250 -9.44 -14.99 15.46
N PHE A 251 -8.20 -15.49 15.46
CA PHE A 251 -7.41 -15.68 14.24
C PHE A 251 -8.02 -16.75 13.30
N GLY A 252 -8.62 -17.80 13.86
CA GLY A 252 -9.39 -18.76 13.05
C GLY A 252 -10.58 -18.10 12.36
N SER A 253 -11.33 -17.26 13.09
CA SER A 253 -12.46 -16.50 12.57
C SER A 253 -12.05 -15.47 11.51
N LEU A 254 -10.87 -14.85 11.66
CA LEU A 254 -10.34 -13.88 10.70
C LEU A 254 -10.25 -14.46 9.28
N MET A 255 -9.82 -15.72 9.16
CA MET A 255 -9.62 -16.41 7.87
C MET A 255 -10.82 -17.27 7.44
N SER A 256 -11.93 -17.25 8.19
CA SER A 256 -13.11 -18.06 7.90
C SER A 256 -13.75 -17.65 6.56
N GLY A 257 -13.91 -18.62 5.65
CA GLY A 257 -14.48 -18.37 4.31
C GLY A 257 -13.58 -17.57 3.36
N VAL A 258 -12.32 -17.32 3.73
CA VAL A 258 -11.34 -16.64 2.88
C VAL A 258 -10.67 -17.66 1.95
N GLU A 259 -10.76 -17.41 0.65
CA GLU A 259 -10.13 -18.24 -0.37
C GLU A 259 -8.70 -17.79 -0.69
N ARG A 260 -7.93 -18.62 -1.39
CA ARG A 260 -6.60 -18.26 -1.93
C ARG A 260 -6.73 -17.48 -3.24
N ASN A 261 -7.30 -16.28 -3.18
CA ASN A 261 -7.33 -15.34 -4.29
C ASN A 261 -7.58 -13.90 -3.81
N LEU A 262 -7.33 -12.91 -4.67
CA LEU A 262 -7.58 -11.49 -4.37
C LEU A 262 -8.81 -10.94 -5.10
N SER A 263 -9.83 -11.77 -5.32
CA SER A 263 -11.10 -11.29 -5.89
C SER A 263 -11.77 -10.27 -4.97
N THR A 264 -12.54 -9.35 -5.54
CA THR A 264 -13.29 -8.34 -4.77
C THR A 264 -14.18 -9.00 -3.71
N ARG A 265 -14.90 -10.07 -4.08
CA ARG A 265 -15.74 -10.84 -3.16
C ARG A 265 -14.93 -11.37 -1.96
N ASN A 266 -13.77 -11.96 -2.22
CA ASN A 266 -12.94 -12.52 -1.15
C ASN A 266 -12.39 -11.44 -0.22
N LYS A 267 -11.97 -10.29 -0.77
CA LYS A 267 -11.56 -9.12 0.02
C LYS A 267 -12.70 -8.57 0.89
N ASP A 268 -13.92 -8.57 0.39
CA ASP A 268 -15.08 -8.09 1.14
C ASP A 268 -15.41 -9.03 2.32
N ILE A 269 -15.30 -10.35 2.12
CA ILE A 269 -15.40 -11.35 3.20
C ILE A 269 -14.33 -11.08 4.27
N PHE A 270 -13.06 -10.98 3.87
CA PHE A 270 -11.98 -10.69 4.81
C PHE A 270 -12.18 -9.38 5.57
N THR A 271 -12.71 -8.35 4.90
CA THR A 271 -12.99 -7.05 5.54
C THR A 271 -14.05 -7.15 6.64
N GLN A 272 -15.08 -7.97 6.42
CA GLN A 272 -16.09 -8.26 7.44
C GLN A 272 -15.47 -9.03 8.62
N ASN A 273 -14.71 -10.07 8.33
CA ASN A 273 -14.02 -10.87 9.35
C ASN A 273 -13.06 -10.02 10.18
N LEU A 274 -12.29 -9.12 9.55
CA LEU A 274 -11.36 -8.22 10.24
C LEU A 274 -12.09 -7.26 11.18
N SER A 275 -13.30 -6.82 10.83
CA SER A 275 -14.13 -5.99 11.69
C SER A 275 -14.57 -6.71 12.96
N ILE A 276 -14.91 -7.99 12.84
CA ILE A 276 -15.26 -8.84 13.98
C ILE A 276 -14.00 -9.12 14.80
N PHE A 277 -12.93 -9.58 14.15
CA PHE A 277 -11.63 -9.84 14.77
C PHE A 277 -11.16 -8.68 15.64
N ARG A 278 -11.21 -7.45 15.11
CA ARG A 278 -10.76 -6.26 15.85
C ARG A 278 -11.61 -5.97 17.09
N ARG A 279 -12.93 -6.19 17.03
CA ARG A 279 -13.80 -6.03 18.21
C ARG A 279 -13.44 -7.09 19.26
N THR A 280 -13.36 -8.35 18.85
CA THR A 280 -13.00 -9.47 19.72
C THR A 280 -11.63 -9.28 20.38
N VAL A 281 -10.61 -8.89 19.61
CA VAL A 281 -9.26 -8.59 20.13
C VAL A 281 -9.29 -7.46 21.15
N ASN A 282 -10.01 -6.37 20.87
CA ASN A 282 -10.16 -5.28 21.83
C ASN A 282 -10.83 -5.72 23.12
N ASP A 283 -11.83 -6.60 23.05
CA ASP A 283 -12.52 -7.13 24.23
C ASP A 283 -11.60 -8.08 25.04
N ILE A 284 -10.81 -8.92 24.37
CA ILE A 284 -9.81 -9.78 25.01
C ILE A 284 -8.74 -8.93 25.72
N LEU A 285 -8.27 -7.84 25.07
CA LEU A 285 -7.27 -6.95 25.63
C LEU A 285 -7.80 -6.19 26.86
N LYS A 286 -9.06 -5.72 26.81
CA LYS A 286 -9.74 -5.05 27.93
C LYS A 286 -10.16 -6.01 29.06
N GLY A 287 -10.10 -7.32 28.83
CA GLY A 287 -10.50 -8.34 29.80
C GLY A 287 -12.02 -8.44 29.99
N THR A 288 -12.81 -7.98 29.02
CA THR A 288 -14.28 -8.08 29.04
C THR A 288 -14.79 -9.46 28.61
N VAL A 289 -13.94 -10.28 27.99
CA VAL A 289 -14.23 -11.69 27.65
C VAL A 289 -13.72 -12.59 28.77
N LEU A 290 -14.63 -13.11 29.59
CA LEU A 290 -14.31 -14.19 30.52
C LEU A 290 -14.26 -15.52 29.74
N PRO A 291 -13.27 -16.39 29.99
CA PRO A 291 -13.34 -17.76 29.53
C PRO A 291 -14.63 -18.37 30.06
N THR A 292 -15.39 -19.05 29.19
CA THR A 292 -16.47 -19.93 29.63
C THR A 292 -15.86 -21.02 30.50
N LEU A 293 -15.85 -20.80 31.82
CA LEU A 293 -15.56 -21.85 32.78
C LEU A 293 -16.59 -22.95 32.55
N PRO A 294 -16.18 -24.22 32.32
CA PRO A 294 -17.13 -25.30 32.29
C PRO A 294 -17.91 -25.31 33.62
N PRO A 295 -19.22 -25.61 33.62
CA PRO A 295 -19.99 -25.64 34.85
C PRO A 295 -19.32 -26.63 35.79
N VAL A 296 -18.92 -26.13 36.96
CA VAL A 296 -18.46 -26.97 38.06
C VAL A 296 -19.61 -27.92 38.36
N ALA A 297 -19.45 -29.19 38.00
CA ALA A 297 -20.37 -30.23 38.42
C ALA A 297 -20.40 -30.21 39.95
N SER A 298 -21.51 -29.78 40.52
CA SER A 298 -21.75 -29.81 41.95
C SER A 298 -21.70 -31.26 42.40
N VAL A 299 -20.70 -31.62 43.22
CA VAL A 299 -20.49 -32.95 43.79
C VAL A 299 -21.50 -33.25 44.92
N SER A 300 -22.77 -32.90 44.72
CA SER A 300 -23.81 -33.02 45.75
C SER A 300 -24.89 -34.06 45.45
N ASP A 301 -24.81 -34.82 44.35
CA ASP A 301 -25.76 -35.88 44.00
C ASP A 301 -25.17 -37.30 44.01
N MET A 302 -24.21 -37.56 44.90
CA MET A 302 -23.83 -38.93 45.28
C MET A 302 -23.90 -39.09 46.80
N MET A 303 -25.11 -39.05 47.35
CA MET A 303 -25.53 -39.76 48.56
C MET A 303 -27.03 -39.50 48.80
N SER A 304 -27.89 -40.37 48.27
CA SER A 304 -29.21 -40.74 48.82
C SER A 304 -29.73 -41.96 48.05
#